data_AF-A0A661KRW7-F1
#
_entry.id   AF-A0A661KRW7-F1
#
_cell.length_a   1.000
_cell.length_b   1.000
_cell.length_c   1.000
_cell.angle_alpha   90.00
_cell.angle_beta   90.00
_cell.angle_gamma   90.00
#
_symmetry.space_group_name_H-M   'P 1'
#
loop_
_entity.id
_entity.type
_entity.pdbx_description
1 polymer ?
#
loop_
_entity_poly.entity_id
_entity_poly.type
_entity_poly.pdbx_seq_one_letter_code
_entity_poly.pdbx_strand_id
1 'polypeptide(L)'
;SNTVLFLTSNLASDVITEMASGEDGVDLEVLMSAIRPILSNHFKPALLARMTVVPYLPLNPEAMKEIVSLKLDKLGDRLMESHKISFKYSSAVVEQIAARCTEVETGARNIDHIMQGTLLPKISNEILAKMGEGKLPSRLNLDIAEDGQFSIEFSD
;
A
#
# COMPACT_ATOMS: atom_id res chain seq x y z
N SER A 1 -22.72 15.08 22.23
CA SER A 1 -22.70 14.21 21.04
C SER A 1 -21.25 14.04 20.65
N ASN A 2 -20.74 12.80 20.63
CA ASN A 2 -19.32 12.49 20.39
C ASN A 2 -19.19 11.59 19.16
N THR A 3 -19.64 12.09 18.00
CA THR A 3 -19.56 11.37 16.73
C THR A 3 -18.68 12.18 15.78
N VAL A 4 -17.66 11.54 15.22
CA VAL A 4 -16.83 12.11 14.16
C VAL A 4 -17.35 11.57 12.82
N LEU A 5 -17.64 12.46 11.88
CA LEU A 5 -18.12 12.11 10.55
C LEU A 5 -16.99 12.31 9.53
N PHE A 6 -16.62 11.23 8.84
CA PHE A 6 -15.69 11.26 7.71
C PHE A 6 -16.45 11.11 6.41
N LEU A 7 -16.13 11.95 5.43
CA LEU A 7 -16.61 11.82 4.06
C LEU A 7 -15.39 11.84 3.13
N THR A 8 -15.33 10.87 2.23
CA THR A 8 -14.24 10.76 1.24
C THR A 8 -14.79 11.03 -0.15
N SER A 9 -14.02 11.72 -0.99
CA SER A 9 -14.35 11.99 -2.38
C SER A 9 -13.08 12.01 -3.22
N ASN A 10 -13.19 11.64 -4.50
CA ASN A 10 -12.11 11.72 -5.48
C ASN A 10 -12.18 13.03 -6.30
N LEU A 11 -12.93 14.03 -5.83
CA LEU A 11 -12.98 15.33 -6.49
C LEU A 11 -11.61 16.01 -6.42
N ALA A 12 -11.25 16.68 -7.52
CA ALA A 12 -9.99 17.40 -7.67
C ALA A 12 -8.72 16.52 -7.57
N SER A 13 -8.83 15.18 -7.65
CA SER A 13 -7.67 14.29 -7.62
C SER A 13 -6.60 14.66 -8.66
N ASP A 14 -7.01 15.00 -9.88
CA ASP A 14 -6.09 15.37 -10.96
C ASP A 14 -5.30 16.64 -10.59
N VAL A 15 -5.99 17.67 -10.10
CA VAL A 15 -5.37 18.94 -9.66
C VAL A 15 -4.44 18.71 -8.48
N ILE A 16 -4.86 17.91 -7.50
CA ILE A 16 -4.02 17.58 -6.34
C ILE A 16 -2.74 16.87 -6.78
N THR A 17 -2.86 15.93 -7.72
CA THR A 17 -1.72 15.14 -8.22
C THR A 17 -0.77 16.00 -9.03
N GLU A 18 -1.30 16.82 -9.95
CA GLU A 18 -0.50 17.74 -10.78
C GLU A 18 0.26 18.73 -9.91
N MET A 19 -0.40 19.38 -8.96
CA MET A 19 0.25 20.38 -8.09
C MET A 19 1.26 19.74 -7.12
N ALA A 20 1.04 18.49 -6.71
CA ALA A 20 1.96 17.76 -5.84
C ALA A 20 3.15 17.14 -6.58
N SER A 21 3.17 17.17 -7.92
CA SER A 21 4.25 16.57 -8.73
C SER A 21 5.54 17.40 -8.79
N GLY A 22 5.53 18.65 -8.29
CA GLY A 22 6.70 19.51 -8.26
C GLY A 22 7.74 19.09 -7.20
N GLU A 23 9.02 19.40 -7.46
CA GLU A 23 10.16 19.01 -6.61
C GLU A 23 10.11 19.59 -5.18
N ASP A 24 9.51 20.77 -5.01
CA ASP A 24 9.47 21.49 -3.72
C ASP A 24 8.24 21.16 -2.86
N GLY A 25 7.43 20.18 -3.28
CA GLY A 25 6.13 19.91 -2.66
C GLY A 25 5.09 21.01 -2.92
N VAL A 26 3.89 20.83 -2.39
CA VAL A 26 2.77 21.76 -2.62
C VAL A 26 2.44 22.54 -1.34
N ASP A 27 2.37 23.87 -1.46
CA ASP A 27 1.80 24.71 -0.40
C ASP A 27 0.31 24.37 -0.22
N LEU A 28 -0.06 24.00 0.99
CA LEU A 28 -1.40 23.54 1.30
C LEU A 28 -2.47 24.63 1.12
N GLU A 29 -2.15 25.90 1.40
CA GLU A 29 -3.09 27.01 1.21
C GLU A 29 -3.34 27.28 -0.28
N VAL A 30 -2.28 27.18 -1.09
CA VAL A 30 -2.36 27.30 -2.54
C VAL A 30 -3.18 26.15 -3.13
N LEU A 31 -2.90 24.91 -2.69
CA LEU A 31 -3.67 23.73 -3.10
C LEU A 31 -5.15 23.86 -2.73
N MET A 32 -5.42 24.26 -1.49
CA MET A 32 -6.79 24.47 -1.00
C MET A 32 -7.55 25.51 -1.83
N SER A 33 -6.88 26.59 -2.23
CA SER A 33 -7.45 27.62 -3.10
C SER A 33 -7.76 27.08 -4.49
N ALA A 34 -6.91 26.21 -5.04
CA ALA A 34 -7.08 25.60 -6.36
C ALA A 34 -8.23 24.59 -6.40
N ILE A 35 -8.43 23.77 -5.36
CA ILE A 35 -9.49 22.75 -5.35
C ILE A 35 -10.85 23.28 -4.93
N ARG A 36 -10.91 24.42 -4.21
CA ARG A 36 -12.16 24.98 -3.68
C ARG A 36 -13.26 25.25 -4.73
N PRO A 37 -12.97 25.76 -5.95
CA PRO A 37 -13.97 25.91 -7.00
C PRO A 37 -14.59 24.58 -7.43
N ILE A 38 -13.78 23.52 -7.55
CA ILE A 38 -14.24 22.17 -7.94
C ILE A 38 -15.19 21.62 -6.87
N LEU A 39 -14.79 21.73 -5.60
CA LEU A 39 -15.63 21.30 -4.48
C LEU A 39 -16.95 22.09 -4.42
N SER A 40 -16.90 23.41 -4.61
CA SER A 40 -18.08 24.29 -4.54
C SER A 40 -19.06 24.10 -5.70
N ASN A 41 -18.58 23.62 -6.85
CA ASN A 41 -19.44 23.25 -7.99
C ASN A 41 -20.21 21.95 -7.73
N HIS A 42 -19.67 21.04 -6.91
CA HIS A 42 -20.30 19.76 -6.61
C HIS A 42 -21.15 19.80 -5.33
N PHE A 43 -20.62 20.39 -4.26
CA PHE A 43 -21.28 20.45 -2.95
C PHE A 43 -21.92 21.82 -2.70
N LYS A 44 -23.11 21.81 -2.11
CA LYS A 44 -23.79 23.06 -1.71
C LYS A 44 -22.91 23.84 -0.72
N PRO A 45 -22.78 25.18 -0.87
CA PRO A 45 -21.95 26.00 0.01
C PRO A 45 -22.23 25.83 1.50
N ALA A 46 -23.50 25.65 1.88
CA ALA A 46 -23.90 25.46 3.28
C ALA A 46 -23.36 24.16 3.91
N LEU A 47 -23.11 23.13 3.11
CA LEU A 47 -22.52 21.88 3.58
C LEU A 47 -21.00 22.02 3.72
N LEU A 48 -20.33 22.54 2.69
CA LEU A 48 -18.88 22.77 2.70
C LEU A 48 -18.44 23.70 3.84
N ALA A 49 -19.22 24.73 4.15
CA ALA A 49 -18.93 25.64 5.25
C ALA A 49 -18.96 24.98 6.64
N ARG A 50 -19.51 23.76 6.76
CA ARG A 50 -19.54 22.96 8.00
C ARG A 50 -18.51 21.83 8.00
N MET A 51 -17.70 21.72 6.96
CA MET A 51 -16.69 20.68 6.79
C MET A 51 -15.28 21.25 6.93
N THR A 52 -14.38 20.45 7.47
CA THR A 52 -12.94 20.68 7.35
C THR A 52 -12.45 19.84 6.18
N VAL A 53 -12.04 20.49 5.10
CA VAL A 53 -11.48 19.81 3.93
C VAL A 53 -10.03 19.43 4.22
N VAL A 54 -9.69 18.17 3.96
CA VAL A 54 -8.33 17.64 4.11
C VAL A 54 -7.94 17.00 2.77
N PRO A 55 -7.10 17.65 1.95
CA PRO A 55 -6.62 17.05 0.71
C PRO A 55 -5.59 15.96 1.03
N TYR A 56 -5.68 14.84 0.29
CA TYR A 56 -4.74 13.73 0.41
C TYR A 56 -3.72 13.83 -0.71
N LEU A 57 -2.46 14.03 -0.36
CA LEU A 57 -1.36 14.10 -1.32
C LEU A 57 -1.00 12.69 -1.84
N PRO A 58 -0.42 12.59 -3.06
CA PRO A 58 0.19 11.36 -3.53
C PRO A 58 1.21 10.83 -2.53
N LEU A 59 1.32 9.49 -2.45
CA LEU A 59 2.29 8.83 -1.58
C LEU A 59 3.70 9.04 -2.14
N ASN A 60 4.61 9.53 -1.31
CA ASN A 60 6.03 9.55 -1.65
C ASN A 60 6.63 8.12 -1.59
N PRO A 61 7.81 7.92 -2.20
CA PRO A 61 8.46 6.60 -2.23
C PRO A 61 8.69 5.98 -0.84
N GLU A 62 9.02 6.80 0.16
CA GLU A 62 9.25 6.37 1.54
C GLU A 62 7.98 5.82 2.18
N ALA A 63 6.87 6.56 2.10
CA ALA A 63 5.57 6.11 2.59
C ALA A 63 5.11 4.84 1.86
N MET A 64 5.42 4.71 0.56
CA MET A 64 5.13 3.48 -0.19
C MET A 64 5.89 2.28 0.40
N LYS A 65 7.19 2.43 0.71
CA LYS A 65 7.99 1.37 1.36
C LYS A 65 7.47 1.01 2.75
N GLU A 66 7.02 1.99 3.52
CA GLU A 66 6.37 1.75 4.82
C GLU A 66 5.08 0.95 4.67
N ILE A 67 4.22 1.29 3.71
CA ILE A 67 2.97 0.56 3.46
C ILE A 67 3.26 -0.88 3.02
N VAL A 68 4.27 -1.10 2.17
CA VAL A 68 4.71 -2.45 1.79
C VAL A 68 5.14 -3.24 3.02
N SER A 69 5.98 -2.65 3.87
CA SER A 69 6.46 -3.30 5.10
C SER A 69 5.29 -3.66 6.02
N LEU A 70 4.36 -2.73 6.27
CA LEU A 70 3.15 -2.98 7.07
C LEU A 70 2.30 -4.13 6.53
N LYS A 71 2.24 -4.31 5.21
CA LYS A 71 1.49 -5.42 4.59
C LYS A 71 2.24 -6.74 4.68
N LEU A 72 3.56 -6.74 4.55
CA LEU A 72 4.41 -7.91 4.73
C LEU A 72 4.42 -8.37 6.20
N ASP A 73 4.47 -7.45 7.15
CA ASP A 73 4.38 -7.76 8.58
C ASP A 73 3.05 -8.43 8.91
N LYS A 74 1.93 -7.89 8.41
CA LYS A 74 0.60 -8.52 8.56
C LYS A 74 0.53 -9.92 7.94
N LEU A 75 1.26 -10.17 6.86
CA LEU A 75 1.39 -11.50 6.30
C LEU A 75 2.17 -12.42 7.25
N GLY A 76 3.28 -11.94 7.81
CA GLY A 76 4.06 -12.65 8.82
C GLY A 76 3.23 -13.04 10.05
N ASP A 77 2.44 -12.10 10.57
CA ASP A 77 1.53 -12.35 11.69
C ASP A 77 0.55 -13.49 11.38
N ARG A 78 -0.05 -13.48 10.18
CA ARG A 78 -1.00 -14.52 9.74
C ARG A 78 -0.33 -15.89 9.59
N LEU A 79 0.89 -15.93 9.05
CA LEU A 79 1.67 -17.16 8.91
C LEU A 79 2.04 -17.76 10.27
N MET A 80 2.43 -16.91 11.21
CA MET A 80 2.72 -17.31 12.58
C MET A 80 1.47 -17.82 13.30
N GLU A 81 0.35 -17.11 13.18
CA GLU A 81 -0.90 -17.48 13.84
C GLU A 81 -1.44 -18.82 13.33
N SER A 82 -1.53 -18.96 11.99
CA SER A 82 -2.19 -20.10 11.33
C SER A 82 -1.31 -21.34 11.22
N HIS A 83 0.00 -21.17 10.99
CA HIS A 83 0.89 -22.27 10.61
C HIS A 83 2.15 -22.38 11.46
N LYS A 84 2.37 -21.49 12.44
CA LYS A 84 3.59 -21.43 13.27
C LYS A 84 4.87 -21.24 12.43
N ILE A 85 4.74 -20.55 11.30
CA ILE A 85 5.85 -20.23 10.41
C ILE A 85 6.35 -18.82 10.75
N SER A 86 7.61 -18.71 11.15
CA SER A 86 8.32 -17.42 11.26
C SER A 86 8.60 -16.87 9.87
N PHE A 87 8.12 -15.67 9.59
CA PHE A 87 8.31 -14.99 8.31
C PHE A 87 9.39 -13.91 8.42
N LYS A 88 10.30 -13.86 7.45
CA LYS A 88 11.25 -12.76 7.25
C LYS A 88 11.31 -12.41 5.78
N TYR A 89 11.64 -11.16 5.49
CA TYR A 89 11.84 -10.67 4.13
C TYR A 89 13.04 -9.72 4.06
N SER A 90 13.69 -9.64 2.90
CA SER A 90 14.80 -8.71 2.67
C SER A 90 14.30 -7.31 2.33
N SER A 91 15.15 -6.29 2.50
CA SER A 91 14.83 -4.93 2.06
C SER A 91 14.62 -4.83 0.54
N ALA A 92 15.27 -5.69 -0.24
CA ALA A 92 15.11 -5.74 -1.69
C ALA A 92 13.67 -6.06 -2.11
N VAL A 93 12.95 -6.88 -1.33
CA VAL A 93 11.53 -7.16 -1.54
C VAL A 93 10.70 -5.89 -1.40
N VAL A 94 10.97 -5.09 -0.36
CA VAL A 94 10.26 -3.82 -0.10
C VAL A 94 10.51 -2.84 -1.25
N GLU A 95 11.77 -2.70 -1.66
CA GLU A 95 12.16 -1.82 -2.76
C GLU A 95 11.52 -2.23 -4.08
N GLN A 96 11.53 -3.52 -4.41
CA GLN A 96 10.95 -4.02 -5.65
C GLN A 96 9.44 -3.81 -5.71
N ILE A 97 8.72 -4.09 -4.62
CA ILE A 97 7.26 -3.89 -4.60
C ILE A 97 6.96 -2.39 -4.69
N ALA A 98 7.67 -1.54 -3.96
CA ALA A 98 7.46 -0.10 -3.98
C ALA A 98 7.74 0.51 -5.37
N ALA A 99 8.82 0.11 -6.04
CA ALA A 99 9.18 0.59 -7.37
C ALA A 99 8.11 0.25 -8.43
N ARG A 100 7.54 -0.96 -8.37
CA ARG A 100 6.42 -1.35 -9.26
C ARG A 100 5.13 -0.59 -8.99
N CYS A 101 4.99 0.02 -7.81
CA CYS A 101 3.80 0.81 -7.46
C CYS A 101 3.91 2.28 -7.90
N THR A 102 5.13 2.79 -8.13
CA THR A 102 5.34 4.13 -8.71
C THR A 102 5.12 4.17 -10.22
N GLU A 103 5.19 3.03 -10.91
CA GLU A 103 5.02 2.94 -12.37
C GLU A 103 3.54 2.94 -12.82
N VAL A 104 2.59 2.72 -11.91
CA VAL A 104 1.18 2.52 -12.23
C VAL A 104 0.33 3.55 -11.47
N GLU A 105 -0.59 4.24 -12.15
CA GLU A 105 -1.52 5.25 -11.58
C GLU A 105 -2.42 4.75 -10.42
N THR A 106 -2.32 3.49 -10.03
CA THR A 106 -3.16 2.86 -9.00
C THR A 106 -2.63 3.03 -7.57
N GLY A 107 -1.44 3.62 -7.39
CA GLY A 107 -0.84 3.92 -6.08
C GLY A 107 -0.72 2.69 -5.18
N ALA A 108 -1.02 2.83 -3.88
CA ALA A 108 -0.90 1.72 -2.91
C ALA A 108 -1.83 0.52 -3.19
N ARG A 109 -2.85 0.67 -4.04
CA ARG A 109 -3.69 -0.48 -4.46
C ARG A 109 -2.90 -1.49 -5.28
N ASN A 110 -1.86 -1.05 -6.00
CA ASN A 110 -1.01 -1.97 -6.73
C ASN A 110 -0.26 -2.91 -5.78
N ILE A 111 0.06 -2.47 -4.56
CA ILE A 111 0.66 -3.33 -3.54
C ILE A 111 -0.28 -4.50 -3.25
N ASP A 112 -1.57 -4.23 -3.03
CA ASP A 112 -2.55 -5.30 -2.80
C ASP A 112 -2.65 -6.26 -3.98
N HIS A 113 -2.55 -5.75 -5.21
CA HIS A 113 -2.54 -6.59 -6.41
C HIS A 113 -1.31 -7.51 -6.46
N ILE A 114 -0.11 -6.99 -6.20
CA ILE A 114 1.13 -7.80 -6.15
C ILE A 114 1.05 -8.83 -5.03
N MET A 115 0.60 -8.41 -3.84
CA MET A 115 0.48 -9.27 -2.67
C MET A 115 -0.52 -10.41 -2.90
N GLN A 116 -1.72 -10.11 -3.41
CA GLN A 116 -2.81 -11.09 -3.57
C GLN A 116 -2.72 -11.89 -4.87
N GLY A 117 -2.24 -11.26 -5.94
CA GLY A 117 -2.16 -11.88 -7.28
C GLY A 117 -0.89 -12.69 -7.51
N THR A 118 0.18 -12.42 -6.76
CA THR A 118 1.48 -13.08 -6.99
C THR A 118 2.07 -13.69 -5.72
N LEU A 119 2.27 -12.89 -4.68
CA LEU A 119 3.04 -13.34 -3.52
C LEU A 119 2.29 -14.39 -2.68
N LEU A 120 1.07 -14.08 -2.26
CA LEU A 120 0.23 -14.98 -1.45
C LEU A 120 -0.02 -16.33 -2.14
N PRO A 121 -0.43 -16.38 -3.42
CA PRO A 121 -0.61 -17.64 -4.12
C PRO A 121 0.67 -18.49 -4.18
N LYS A 122 1.84 -17.88 -4.45
CA LYS A 122 3.13 -18.59 -4.45
C LYS A 122 3.43 -19.19 -3.08
N ILE A 123 3.33 -18.40 -2.02
CA ILE A 123 3.57 -18.87 -0.64
C ILE A 123 2.59 -19.98 -0.27
N SER A 124 1.30 -19.82 -0.55
CA SER A 124 0.28 -20.82 -0.23
C SER A 124 0.53 -22.15 -0.95
N ASN A 125 0.87 -22.13 -2.23
CA ASN A 125 1.15 -23.34 -3.00
C ASN A 125 2.35 -24.11 -2.44
N GLU A 126 3.44 -23.41 -2.09
CA GLU A 126 4.62 -24.03 -1.49
C GLU A 126 4.35 -24.63 -0.11
N ILE A 127 3.60 -23.93 0.75
CA ILE A 127 3.20 -24.44 2.06
C ILE A 127 2.35 -25.72 1.88
N LEU A 128 1.37 -25.70 0.98
CA LEU A 128 0.50 -26.86 0.72
C LEU A 128 1.29 -28.06 0.19
N ALA A 129 2.25 -27.84 -0.72
CA ALA A 129 3.12 -28.90 -1.22
C ALA A 129 3.89 -29.58 -0.08
N LYS A 130 4.51 -28.78 0.81
CA LYS A 130 5.27 -29.29 1.97
C LYS A 130 4.39 -29.96 3.03
N MET A 131 3.14 -29.50 3.20
CA MET A 131 2.17 -30.20 4.05
C MET A 131 1.89 -31.62 3.55
N GLY A 132 1.83 -31.82 2.24
CA GLY A 132 1.68 -33.14 1.62
C GLY A 132 2.85 -34.09 1.91
N GLU A 133 4.04 -33.55 2.14
CA GLU A 133 5.28 -34.29 2.47
C GLU A 133 5.44 -34.55 3.99
N GLY A 134 4.53 -34.03 4.83
CA GLY A 134 4.45 -34.32 6.25
C GLY A 134 5.36 -33.48 7.17
N LYS A 135 6.03 -32.45 6.63
CA LYS A 135 6.82 -31.50 7.43
C LYS A 135 6.48 -30.06 7.08
N LEU A 136 5.82 -29.39 8.01
CA LEU A 136 5.66 -27.93 7.94
C LEU A 136 6.99 -27.28 8.31
N PRO A 137 7.52 -26.39 7.46
CA PRO A 137 8.73 -25.63 7.77
C PRO A 137 8.46 -24.67 8.93
N SER A 138 9.47 -24.40 9.76
CA SER A 138 9.31 -23.45 10.87
C SER A 138 9.57 -22.00 10.43
N ARG A 139 10.25 -21.79 9.29
CA ARG A 139 10.68 -20.49 8.79
C ARG A 139 10.44 -20.35 7.28
N LEU A 140 10.07 -19.13 6.87
CA LEU A 140 9.96 -18.69 5.49
C LEU A 140 10.75 -17.38 5.33
N ASN A 141 11.76 -17.39 4.46
CA ASN A 141 12.50 -16.21 4.04
C ASN A 141 12.06 -15.82 2.62
N LEU A 142 11.69 -14.56 2.44
CA LEU A 142 11.33 -13.98 1.15
C LEU A 142 12.42 -13.03 0.69
N ASP A 143 12.90 -13.23 -0.54
CA ASP A 143 13.92 -12.39 -1.16
C ASP A 143 13.62 -12.17 -2.64
N ILE A 144 14.51 -11.46 -3.33
CA ILE A 144 14.52 -11.25 -4.78
C ILE A 144 15.65 -12.07 -5.39
N ALA A 145 15.30 -12.92 -6.37
CA ALA A 145 16.27 -13.68 -7.15
C ALA A 145 16.99 -12.79 -8.19
N GLU A 146 18.09 -13.28 -8.77
CA GLU A 146 18.88 -12.55 -9.78
C GLU A 146 18.06 -12.16 -11.04
N ASP A 147 16.98 -12.90 -11.34
CA ASP A 147 16.08 -12.61 -12.46
C ASP A 147 14.99 -11.58 -12.11
N GLY A 148 15.03 -11.01 -10.91
CA GLY A 148 14.05 -10.04 -10.41
C GLY A 148 12.71 -10.65 -9.99
N GLN A 149 12.60 -11.98 -9.87
CA GLN A 149 11.42 -12.64 -9.32
C GLN A 149 11.52 -12.82 -7.80
N PHE A 150 10.37 -13.01 -7.16
CA PHE A 150 10.34 -13.40 -5.75
C PHE A 150 10.94 -14.80 -5.56
N SER A 151 11.95 -14.89 -4.71
CA SER A 151 12.54 -16.13 -4.20
C SER A 151 11.95 -16.45 -2.83
N ILE A 152 11.53 -17.69 -2.63
CA ILE A 152 10.96 -18.16 -1.36
C ILE A 152 11.80 -19.33 -0.87
N GLU A 153 12.40 -19.17 0.30
CA GLU A 153 13.20 -20.21 0.94
C GLU A 153 12.59 -20.64 2.26
N PHE A 154 12.36 -21.95 2.40
CA PHE A 154 11.88 -22.56 3.63
C PHE A 154 13.03 -23.21 4.40
N SER A 155 13.01 -23.05 5.71
CA SER A 155 13.99 -23.65 6.62
C SER A 155 13.34 -24.08 7.94
N ASP A 156 14.11 -24.84 8.72
CA ASP A 156 13.76 -25.29 10.08
C ASP A 156 14.33 -24.35 11.18
#